data_AF-A0A832IQ03-F1
#
_entry.id   AF-A0A832IQ03-F1
#
_cell.length_a   1.000
_cell.length_b   1.000
_cell.length_c   1.000
_cell.angle_alpha   90.00
_cell.angle_beta   90.00
_cell.angle_gamma   90.00
#
_symmetry.space_group_name_H-M   'P 1'
#
loop_
_entity.id
_entity.type
_entity.pdbx_description
1 polymer ?
#
loop_
_entity_poly.entity_id
_entity_poly.type
_entity_poly.pdbx_seq_one_letter_code
_entity_poly.pdbx_strand_id
1 'polypeptide(L)'
;MGVHYLVYGAGCEKDVDGLLQNAPEGATLQPVGLEAFLKEHRATEEDRAIVYGEYDEIKAVLEGSFVCGFTVALLAKPSQRALRDTFEIPGNPAKALEVAIGGEARPVDLLYCQDEIVLWSALVGEAPPHGMMARARKNDAATHRIWML
;
A
#
# COMPACT_ATOMS: atom_id res chain seq x y z
N MET A 1 18.88 2.45 16.64
CA MET A 1 18.08 3.63 16.23
C MET A 1 18.04 3.53 14.71
N GLY A 2 16.95 3.01 14.17
CA GLY A 2 16.84 2.83 12.73
C GLY A 2 16.68 4.13 11.98
N VAL A 3 16.87 4.03 10.67
CA VAL A 3 16.73 5.13 9.72
C VAL A 3 15.29 5.19 9.22
N HIS A 4 14.77 6.40 9.05
CA HIS A 4 13.48 6.62 8.39
C HIS A 4 13.73 6.97 6.92
N TYR A 5 13.39 6.05 6.04
CA TYR A 5 13.48 6.23 4.60
C TYR A 5 12.17 6.80 4.07
N LEU A 6 12.23 7.90 3.32
CA LEU A 6 11.10 8.35 2.50
C LEU A 6 11.25 7.71 1.12
N VAL A 7 10.60 6.57 0.93
CA VAL A 7 10.65 5.79 -0.30
C VAL A 7 9.61 6.32 -1.26
N TYR A 8 10.03 6.83 -2.41
CA TYR A 8 9.11 7.42 -3.39
C TYR A 8 9.15 6.69 -4.73
N GLY A 9 7.96 6.60 -5.34
CA GLY A 9 7.74 6.03 -6.65
C GLY A 9 8.20 6.90 -7.82
N ALA A 10 8.22 6.33 -9.01
CA ALA A 10 8.56 7.05 -10.22
C ALA A 10 7.58 8.22 -10.47
N GLY A 11 8.11 9.39 -10.82
CA GLY A 11 7.29 10.58 -11.12
C GLY A 11 6.79 11.33 -9.87
N CYS A 12 7.17 10.90 -8.66
CA CYS A 12 6.81 11.55 -7.41
C CYS A 12 7.85 12.57 -6.93
N GLU A 13 8.94 12.78 -7.68
CA GLU A 13 10.10 13.58 -7.24
C GLU A 13 9.72 15.01 -6.86
N LYS A 14 8.73 15.57 -7.56
CA LYS A 14 8.22 16.93 -7.31
C LYS A 14 7.45 17.05 -5.99
N ASP A 15 6.86 15.95 -5.53
CA ASP A 15 6.08 15.93 -4.29
C ASP A 15 6.98 15.69 -3.07
N VAL A 16 8.16 15.08 -3.27
CA VAL A 16 9.11 14.74 -2.19
C VAL A 16 9.55 15.99 -1.42
N ASP A 17 9.92 17.06 -2.12
CA ASP A 17 10.32 18.32 -1.46
C ASP A 17 9.20 18.88 -0.59
N GLY A 18 7.96 18.80 -1.06
CA GLY A 18 6.78 19.19 -0.30
C GLY A 18 6.58 18.32 0.94
N LEU A 19 6.76 17.00 0.83
CA LEU A 19 6.67 16.09 1.96
C LEU A 19 7.77 16.37 2.99
N LEU A 20 9.01 16.57 2.55
CA LEU A 20 10.14 16.88 3.45
C LEU A 20 9.93 18.19 4.22
N GLN A 21 9.32 19.21 3.59
CA GLN A 21 8.96 20.46 4.27
C GLN A 21 7.85 20.31 5.31
N ASN A 22 7.03 19.25 5.19
CA ASN A 22 5.96 18.93 6.13
C ASN A 22 6.40 17.94 7.22
N ALA A 23 7.67 17.53 7.22
CA ALA A 23 8.19 16.63 8.24
C ALA A 23 8.17 17.32 9.62
N PRO A 24 7.87 16.59 10.71
CA PRO A 24 7.95 17.11 12.07
C PRO A 24 9.35 17.65 12.37
N GLU A 25 9.43 18.71 13.18
CA GLU A 25 10.72 19.28 13.60
C GLU A 25 11.60 18.21 14.28
N GLY A 26 12.86 18.11 13.82
CA GLY A 26 13.83 17.14 14.33
C GLY A 26 13.74 15.73 13.72
N ALA A 27 12.75 15.45 12.88
CA ALA A 27 12.71 14.20 12.13
C ALA A 27 13.78 14.17 11.04
N THR A 28 14.55 13.07 10.98
CA THR A 28 15.51 12.83 9.89
C THR A 28 14.90 11.84 8.91
N LEU A 29 14.54 12.32 7.72
CA LEU A 29 14.04 11.48 6.62
C LEU A 29 15.11 11.41 5.52
N GLN A 30 15.42 10.19 5.08
CA GLN A 30 16.31 9.96 3.95
C GLN A 30 15.45 9.68 2.70
N PRO A 31 15.31 10.64 1.76
CA PRO A 31 14.59 10.40 0.52
C PRO A 31 15.35 9.41 -0.36
N VAL A 32 14.65 8.41 -0.88
CA VAL A 32 15.22 7.36 -1.73
C VAL A 32 14.18 6.90 -2.76
N GLY A 33 14.58 6.80 -4.03
CA GLY A 33 13.71 6.25 -5.06
C GLY A 33 13.47 4.75 -4.84
N LEU A 34 12.27 4.27 -5.18
CA LEU A 34 11.86 2.87 -4.98
C LEU A 34 12.88 1.85 -5.50
N GLU A 35 13.33 2.01 -6.75
CA GLU A 35 14.28 1.06 -7.35
C GLU A 35 15.60 1.00 -6.58
N ALA A 36 16.14 2.15 -6.17
CA ALA A 36 17.37 2.23 -5.39
C ALA A 36 17.17 1.67 -3.97
N PHE A 37 16.00 1.89 -3.37
CA PHE A 37 15.66 1.32 -2.07
C PHE A 37 15.64 -0.20 -2.12
N LEU A 38 14.91 -0.79 -3.08
CA LEU A 38 14.79 -2.25 -3.18
C LEU A 38 16.07 -2.95 -3.64
N LYS A 39 16.90 -2.29 -4.47
CA LYS A 39 18.12 -2.89 -5.03
C LYS A 39 19.34 -2.73 -4.12
N GLU A 40 19.49 -1.56 -3.50
CA GLU A 40 20.75 -1.16 -2.87
C GLU A 40 20.68 -1.15 -1.35
N HIS A 41 19.48 -1.03 -0.77
CA HIS A 41 19.33 -0.83 0.67
C HIS A 41 18.95 -2.14 1.38
N ARG A 42 19.73 -2.47 2.41
CA ARG A 42 19.36 -3.49 3.39
C ARG A 42 18.67 -2.82 4.57
N ALA A 43 17.46 -2.29 4.33
CA ALA A 43 16.61 -1.90 5.45
C ALA A 43 16.46 -3.11 6.39
N THR A 44 16.67 -2.87 7.68
CA THR A 44 16.67 -3.85 8.75
C THR A 44 15.41 -3.72 9.60
N GLU A 45 15.21 -4.63 10.55
CA GLU A 45 14.05 -4.61 11.44
C GLU A 45 13.91 -3.32 12.28
N GLU A 46 15.01 -2.59 12.50
CA GLU A 46 14.98 -1.30 13.20
C GLU A 46 14.52 -0.14 12.29
N ASP A 47 14.60 -0.31 10.97
CA ASP A 47 14.35 0.75 9.99
C ASP A 47 12.86 0.89 9.66
N ARG A 48 12.51 2.10 9.19
CA ARG A 48 11.15 2.41 8.76
C ARG A 48 11.15 2.95 7.34
N ALA A 49 10.38 2.29 6.46
CA ALA A 49 10.12 2.74 5.11
C ALA A 49 8.77 3.48 5.07
N ILE A 50 8.81 4.79 4.83
CA ILE A 50 7.64 5.64 4.61
C ILE A 50 7.44 5.74 3.11
N VAL A 51 6.38 5.11 2.60
CA VAL A 51 6.18 4.89 1.16
C VAL A 51 5.20 5.90 0.59
N TYR A 52 5.60 6.57 -0.49
CA TYR A 52 4.76 7.46 -1.29
C TYR A 52 4.87 7.10 -2.78
N GLY A 53 3.88 6.37 -3.30
CA GLY A 53 3.93 5.81 -4.65
C GLY A 53 2.56 5.31 -5.13
N GLU A 54 2.51 4.75 -6.32
CA GLU A 54 1.39 3.99 -6.86
C GLU A 54 1.20 2.65 -6.13
N TYR A 55 0.06 1.99 -6.36
CA TYR A 55 -0.28 0.76 -5.65
C TYR A 55 0.74 -0.35 -5.85
N ASP A 56 1.23 -0.56 -7.07
CA ASP A 56 2.21 -1.61 -7.36
C ASP A 56 3.56 -1.33 -6.67
N GLU A 57 3.93 -0.07 -6.54
CA GLU A 57 5.12 0.37 -5.82
C GLU A 57 5.00 0.12 -4.32
N ILE A 58 3.82 0.41 -3.75
CA ILE A 58 3.51 0.10 -2.35
C ILE A 58 3.61 -1.41 -2.09
N LYS A 59 3.02 -2.24 -2.98
CA LYS A 59 3.11 -3.70 -2.88
C LYS A 59 4.55 -4.18 -2.90
N ALA A 60 5.38 -3.65 -3.80
CA ALA A 60 6.79 -4.01 -3.89
C ALA A 60 7.57 -3.71 -2.59
N VAL A 61 7.28 -2.59 -1.93
CA VAL A 61 7.90 -2.28 -0.62
C VAL A 61 7.38 -3.23 0.47
N LEU A 62 6.10 -3.57 0.47
CA LEU A 62 5.54 -4.52 1.44
C LEU A 62 6.14 -5.92 1.29
N GLU A 63 6.32 -6.40 0.07
CA GLU A 63 7.04 -7.65 -0.20
C GLU A 63 8.48 -7.59 0.33
N GLY A 64 9.18 -6.48 0.06
CA GLY A 64 10.51 -6.25 0.62
C GLY A 64 10.53 -6.26 2.16
N SER A 65 9.52 -5.66 2.80
CA SER A 65 9.40 -5.63 4.26
C SER A 65 9.16 -7.00 4.86
N PHE A 66 8.41 -7.86 4.16
CA PHE A 66 8.15 -9.22 4.60
C PHE A 66 9.45 -10.05 4.62
N VAL A 67 10.34 -9.81 3.65
CA VAL A 67 11.63 -10.51 3.55
C VAL A 67 12.68 -9.94 4.52
N CYS A 68 12.74 -8.62 4.66
CA CYS A 68 13.81 -7.92 5.38
C CYS A 68 13.43 -7.49 6.81
N GLY A 69 12.15 -7.53 7.17
CA GLY A 69 11.63 -7.28 8.52
C GLY A 69 11.47 -5.80 8.92
N PHE A 70 11.75 -4.85 8.03
CA PHE A 70 11.58 -3.42 8.34
C PHE A 70 10.11 -3.00 8.47
N THR A 71 9.84 -1.91 9.20
CA THR A 71 8.49 -1.38 9.36
C THR A 71 8.09 -0.55 8.15
N VAL A 72 6.84 -0.69 7.67
CA VAL A 72 6.28 0.13 6.59
C VAL A 72 5.24 1.11 7.12
N ALA A 73 5.34 2.37 6.69
CA ALA A 73 4.31 3.38 6.85
C ALA A 73 3.86 3.87 5.47
N LEU A 74 2.57 4.14 5.32
CA LEU A 74 1.98 4.51 4.02
C LEU A 74 1.59 5.98 4.01
N LEU A 75 1.97 6.68 2.95
CA LEU A 75 1.44 7.99 2.60
C LEU A 75 0.56 7.86 1.36
N ALA A 76 -0.68 8.31 1.46
CA ALA A 76 -1.63 8.26 0.35
C ALA A 76 -1.49 9.49 -0.53
N LYS A 77 -1.38 9.28 -1.85
CA LYS A 77 -1.54 10.35 -2.84
C LYS A 77 -2.96 10.94 -2.77
N PRO A 78 -3.18 12.19 -3.24
CA PRO A 78 -4.52 12.79 -3.28
C PRO A 78 -5.57 11.93 -4.00
N SER A 79 -5.17 11.19 -5.04
CA SER A 79 -6.01 10.29 -5.83
C SER A 79 -6.34 8.96 -5.12
N GLN A 80 -5.57 8.55 -4.12
CA GLN A 80 -5.66 7.24 -3.48
C GLN A 80 -6.62 7.23 -2.29
N ARG A 81 -7.87 7.63 -2.55
CA ARG A 81 -8.90 7.68 -1.49
C ARG A 81 -9.14 6.32 -0.84
N ALA A 82 -9.18 5.24 -1.62
CA ALA A 82 -9.41 3.89 -1.09
C ALA A 82 -8.32 3.47 -0.09
N LEU A 83 -7.05 3.74 -0.40
CA LEU A 83 -5.92 3.48 0.50
C LEU A 83 -6.08 4.24 1.81
N ARG A 84 -6.40 5.54 1.68
CA ARG A 84 -6.60 6.42 2.83
C ARG A 84 -7.73 5.93 3.74
N ASP A 85 -8.86 5.59 3.15
CA ASP A 85 -10.05 5.17 3.90
C ASP A 85 -9.83 3.77 4.54
N THR A 86 -9.08 2.88 3.88
CA THR A 86 -8.80 1.51 4.38
C THR A 86 -7.83 1.50 5.56
N PHE A 87 -6.76 2.30 5.48
CA PHE A 87 -5.70 2.33 6.49
C PHE A 87 -5.81 3.54 7.44
N GLU A 88 -6.94 4.25 7.39
CA GLU A 88 -7.21 5.45 8.19
C GLU A 88 -6.09 6.51 8.10
N ILE A 89 -5.45 6.63 6.93
CA ILE A 89 -4.34 7.55 6.73
C ILE A 89 -4.86 9.00 6.81
N PRO A 90 -4.20 9.91 7.54
CA PRO A 90 -4.61 11.31 7.54
C PRO A 90 -4.56 11.92 6.13
N GLY A 91 -5.60 12.67 5.74
CA GLY A 91 -5.61 13.39 4.46
C GLY A 91 -4.70 14.61 4.41
N ASN A 92 -4.24 15.12 5.56
CA ASN A 92 -3.29 16.21 5.66
C ASN A 92 -1.85 15.66 5.64
N PRO A 93 -0.97 16.12 4.73
CA PRO A 93 0.39 15.57 4.59
C PRO A 93 1.25 15.66 5.86
N ALA A 94 1.22 16.79 6.57
CA ALA A 94 2.01 16.96 7.80
C ALA A 94 1.56 15.99 8.90
N LYS A 95 0.25 15.84 9.08
CA LYS A 95 -0.31 14.88 10.04
C LYS A 95 -0.04 13.43 9.62
N ALA A 96 -0.08 13.13 8.31
CA ALA A 96 0.25 11.80 7.80
C ALA A 96 1.72 11.46 8.07
N LEU A 97 2.64 12.40 7.86
CA LEU A 97 4.06 12.25 8.19
C LEU A 97 4.31 12.10 9.69
N GLU A 98 3.64 12.89 10.51
CA GLU A 98 3.72 12.76 11.97
C GLU A 98 3.36 11.35 12.43
N VAL A 99 2.25 10.80 11.93
CA VAL A 99 1.81 9.42 12.22
C VAL A 99 2.79 8.40 11.63
N ALA A 100 3.27 8.61 10.41
CA ALA A 100 4.22 7.70 9.76
C ALA A 100 5.56 7.61 10.51
N ILE A 101 6.01 8.70 11.13
CA ILE A 101 7.30 8.78 11.84
C ILE A 101 7.16 8.34 13.30
N GLY A 102 6.15 8.84 14.00
CA GLY A 102 5.99 8.65 15.45
C GLY A 102 5.02 7.54 15.84
N GLY A 103 4.23 7.02 14.90
CA GLY A 103 3.22 6.00 15.17
C GLY A 103 3.85 4.65 15.58
N GLU A 104 3.17 3.95 16.48
CA GLU A 104 3.50 2.56 16.81
C GLU A 104 3.14 1.63 15.64
N ALA A 105 4.07 0.74 15.30
CA ALA A 105 3.83 -0.28 14.29
C ALA A 105 2.75 -1.25 14.79
N ARG A 106 1.82 -1.60 13.90
CA ARG A 106 0.81 -2.63 14.17
C ARG A 106 1.02 -3.80 13.21
N PRO A 107 0.88 -5.05 13.67
CA PRO A 107 0.88 -6.19 12.77
C PRO A 107 -0.31 -6.09 11.81
N VAL A 108 -0.07 -6.38 10.54
CA VAL A 108 -1.08 -6.39 9.47
C VAL A 108 -0.95 -7.71 8.71
N ASP A 109 -2.08 -8.36 8.47
CA ASP A 109 -2.13 -9.57 7.65
C ASP A 109 -2.05 -9.19 6.17
N LEU A 110 -1.13 -9.82 5.43
CA LEU A 110 -1.02 -9.68 3.98
C LEU A 110 -1.78 -10.81 3.29
N LEU A 111 -2.79 -10.45 2.49
CA LEU A 111 -3.52 -11.40 1.67
C LEU A 111 -2.84 -11.54 0.30
N TYR A 112 -2.56 -12.77 -0.11
CA TYR A 112 -2.02 -13.09 -1.42
C TYR A 112 -3.08 -13.74 -2.31
N CYS A 113 -3.14 -13.31 -3.58
CA CYS A 113 -3.93 -13.93 -4.63
C CYS A 113 -3.06 -14.15 -5.86
N GLN A 114 -2.76 -15.41 -6.20
CA GLN A 114 -1.86 -15.77 -7.31
C GLN A 114 -0.53 -15.00 -7.27
N ASP A 115 0.12 -15.04 -6.10
CA ASP A 115 1.42 -14.39 -5.81
C ASP A 115 1.38 -12.86 -5.74
N GLU A 116 0.22 -12.20 -5.89
CA GLU A 116 0.10 -10.76 -5.70
C GLU A 116 -0.53 -10.37 -4.36
N ILE A 117 0.00 -9.32 -3.72
CA ILE A 117 -0.59 -8.72 -2.53
C ILE A 117 -1.92 -8.02 -2.88
N VAL A 118 -2.96 -8.31 -2.10
CA VAL A 118 -4.26 -7.64 -2.11
C VAL A 118 -4.35 -6.70 -0.90
N LEU A 119 -4.46 -5.39 -1.15
CA LEU A 119 -4.40 -4.37 -0.10
C LEU A 119 -5.75 -4.07 0.59
N TRP A 120 -6.89 -4.19 -0.11
CA TRP A 120 -8.20 -3.86 0.48
C TRP A 120 -9.32 -4.81 0.06
N SER A 121 -9.38 -5.22 -1.21
CA SER A 121 -10.40 -6.19 -1.66
C SER A 121 -9.97 -6.97 -2.89
N ALA A 122 -10.37 -8.24 -2.92
CA ALA A 122 -10.42 -9.07 -4.12
C ALA A 122 -11.89 -9.26 -4.49
N LEU A 123 -12.27 -8.89 -5.71
CA LEU A 123 -13.62 -9.08 -6.22
C LEU A 123 -13.65 -10.36 -7.07
N VAL A 124 -14.45 -11.35 -6.65
CA VAL A 124 -14.70 -12.56 -7.45
C VAL A 124 -16.14 -12.53 -7.96
N GLY A 125 -16.28 -12.37 -9.27
CA GLY A 125 -17.58 -12.27 -9.94
C GLY A 125 -18.24 -10.92 -9.69
N GLU A 126 -18.18 -10.03 -10.69
CA GLU A 126 -19.22 -9.00 -10.77
C GLU A 126 -20.55 -9.72 -10.98
N ALA A 127 -21.48 -9.58 -10.03
CA ALA A 127 -22.86 -9.91 -10.33
C ALA A 127 -23.24 -9.06 -11.56
N PRO A 128 -23.72 -9.67 -12.67
CA PRO A 128 -24.14 -8.91 -13.84
C PRO A 128 -25.10 -7.80 -13.38
N PRO A 129 -25.03 -6.59 -13.96
CA PRO A 129 -25.93 -5.51 -13.57
C PRO A 129 -27.36 -6.05 -13.59
N HIS A 130 -28.14 -5.71 -12.57
CA HIS A 130 -29.45 -6.28 -12.22
C HIS A 130 -30.53 -6.17 -13.33
N GLY A 131 -30.17 -5.70 -14.53
CA GLY A 131 -30.99 -5.66 -15.75
C GLY A 131 -30.60 -6.62 -16.88
N MET A 132 -29.49 -7.37 -16.81
CA MET A 132 -29.06 -8.26 -17.92
C MET A 132 -29.56 -9.71 -17.83
N MET A 133 -30.18 -10.13 -16.71
CA MET A 133 -30.67 -11.51 -16.52
C MET A 133 -32.04 -11.80 -17.19
N ALA A 134 -32.60 -10.89 -17.99
CA ALA A 134 -33.90 -11.13 -18.65
C ALA A 134 -33.81 -11.86 -20.00
N ARG A 135 -32.61 -12.11 -20.57
CA ARG A 135 -32.50 -12.69 -21.93
C ARG A 135 -31.68 -13.97 -22.11
N ALA A 136 -31.01 -14.47 -21.07
CA ALA A 136 -30.20 -15.69 -21.18
C ALA A 136 -30.69 -16.78 -20.22
N ARG A 137 -31.96 -17.19 -20.35
CA ARG A 137 -32.42 -18.49 -19.82
C ARG A 137 -33.29 -19.19 -20.84
N LYS A 138 -32.62 -19.81 -21.81
CA LYS A 138 -33.08 -21.06 -22.41
C LYS A 138 -31.83 -21.85 -22.80
N ASN A 139 -31.65 -22.96 -22.09
CA ASN A 139 -30.74 -24.09 -22.35
C ASN A 139 -29.46 -24.15 -21.50
N ASP A 140 -29.33 -25.30 -20.84
CA ASP A 140 -28.24 -25.87 -20.05
C ASP A 140 -27.89 -25.25 -18.69
N ALA A 141 -28.69 -25.64 -17.70
CA ALA A 141 -28.32 -25.60 -16.29
C ALA A 141 -27.31 -26.72 -15.98
N ALA A 142 -26.02 -26.44 -16.10
CA ALA A 142 -24.99 -27.15 -15.34
C ALA A 142 -24.75 -26.37 -14.04
N THR A 143 -25.51 -26.69 -12.99
CA THR A 143 -25.28 -26.12 -11.65
C THR A 143 -24.01 -26.72 -11.07
N HIS A 144 -22.91 -25.98 -11.06
CA HIS A 144 -21.72 -26.36 -10.29
C HIS A 144 -21.85 -25.78 -8.88
N ARG A 145 -21.94 -26.67 -7.89
CA ARG A 145 -21.88 -26.33 -6.46
C ARG A 145 -20.43 -26.45 -6.02
N ILE A 146 -19.83 -25.35 -5.61
CA ILE A 146 -18.53 -25.36 -4.93
C ILE A 146 -18.82 -25.37 -3.43
N TRP A 147 -18.34 -26.40 -2.74
CA TRP A 147 -18.24 -26.43 -1.29
C TRP A 147 -16.87 -25.91 -0.90
N MET A 148 -16.80 -24.99 0.05
CA MET A 148 -15.56 -24.62 0.72
C MET A 148 -15.59 -25.21 2.14
N LEU A 149 -14.52 -25.92 2.50
CA LEU A 149 -14.23 -26.41 3.85
C LEU A 149 -13.59 -25.30 4.68
#